data_AF-A0A1U7VF92-F1
#
_entry.id   AF-A0A1U7VF92-F1
#
_cell.length_a   1.000
_cell.length_b   1.000
_cell.length_c   1.000
_cell.angle_alpha   90.00
_cell.angle_beta   90.00
_cell.angle_gamma   90.00
#
_symmetry.space_group_name_H-M   'P 1'
#
loop_
_entity.id
_entity.type
_entity.pdbx_description
1 polymer ?
#
loop_
_entity_poly.entity_id
_entity_poly.type
_entity_poly.pdbx_seq_one_letter_code
_entity_poly.pdbx_strand_id
1 'polypeptide(L)'
;MEEKLEQVSLSSLFQEFHISENDETAHLLQSWERYVEEVEEIIGYKFKNPNLLYQAFTHSSIQENCCESYERLEYVGDSVLNLLIAKEHYFLHPDLPPGKLTRLRAANVDTEKLARVAVKYDFHKYLRHKKPLLKGQVEEFRDATLEYPLHSTGLIDPPKVLADIVESLIGAVYIDCNFSMDTTWQVLCCFTLNVYIYLWINSIARVV
;
A
#
# COMPACT_ATOMS: atom_id res chain seq x y z
N MET A 1 -10.39 30.56 10.45
CA MET A 1 -9.41 30.88 9.39
C MET A 1 -9.22 29.56 8.66
N GLU A 2 -10.17 29.25 7.78
CA GLU A 2 -10.21 28.01 7.01
C GLU A 2 -9.32 28.21 5.79
N GLU A 3 -8.15 27.59 5.81
CA GLU A 3 -7.31 27.48 4.61
C GLU A 3 -7.97 26.47 3.67
N LYS A 4 -8.44 26.99 2.52
CA LYS A 4 -8.86 26.19 1.39
C LYS A 4 -7.67 25.36 0.93
N LEU A 5 -7.75 24.04 1.14
CA LEU A 5 -6.93 23.07 0.42
C LEU A 5 -7.33 23.14 -1.05
N GLU A 6 -6.64 23.99 -1.82
CA GLU A 6 -6.79 24.05 -3.26
C GLU A 6 -6.42 22.69 -3.87
N GLN A 7 -7.35 22.13 -4.65
CA GLN A 7 -7.09 21.00 -5.53
C GLN A 7 -5.96 21.39 -6.49
N VAL A 8 -4.76 20.87 -6.25
CA VAL A 8 -3.67 21.00 -7.21
C VAL A 8 -3.98 20.05 -8.37
N SER A 9 -4.53 20.61 -9.44
CA SER A 9 -4.67 19.95 -10.74
C SER A 9 -3.30 19.46 -11.22
N LEU A 10 -3.24 18.30 -11.88
CA LEU A 10 -2.01 17.81 -12.53
C LEU A 10 -1.40 18.85 -13.48
N SER A 11 -2.22 19.74 -14.07
CA SER A 11 -1.74 20.88 -14.87
C SER A 11 -0.87 21.86 -14.08
N SER A 12 -1.15 22.05 -12.80
CA SER A 12 -0.39 22.94 -11.91
C SER A 12 0.96 22.33 -11.52
N LEU A 13 1.05 20.99 -11.45
CA LEU A 13 2.32 20.27 -11.30
C LEU A 13 3.27 20.63 -12.46
N PHE A 14 2.79 20.63 -13.71
CA PHE A 14 3.65 20.93 -14.87
C PHE A 14 4.10 22.39 -14.94
N GLN A 15 3.30 23.33 -14.42
CA GLN A 15 3.65 24.75 -14.40
C GLN A 15 4.82 25.04 -13.44
N GLU A 16 4.92 24.30 -12.34
CA GLU A 16 6.09 24.32 -11.45
C GLU A 16 7.32 23.63 -12.05
N PHE A 17 7.15 22.65 -12.94
CA PHE A 17 8.27 21.84 -13.50
C PHE A 17 8.86 22.32 -14.84
N HIS A 18 8.36 23.41 -15.44
CA HIS A 18 8.92 23.98 -16.68
C HIS A 18 9.07 22.95 -17.83
N ILE A 19 8.20 21.95 -17.88
CA ILE A 19 8.24 20.89 -18.89
C ILE A 19 7.45 21.37 -20.12
N SER A 20 8.09 21.38 -21.30
CA SER A 20 7.44 21.76 -22.55
C SER A 20 6.35 20.77 -22.96
N GLU A 21 5.17 21.27 -23.36
CA GLU A 21 4.08 20.49 -23.96
C GLU A 21 4.57 19.81 -25.25
N ASN A 22 4.92 18.52 -25.19
CA ASN A 22 5.25 17.68 -26.34
C ASN A 22 4.35 16.42 -26.31
N ASP A 23 4.20 15.72 -27.44
CA ASP A 23 3.36 14.51 -27.54
C ASP A 23 3.73 13.39 -26.54
N GLU A 24 5.00 13.31 -26.11
CA GLU A 24 5.45 12.33 -25.11
C GLU A 24 4.87 12.60 -23.72
N THR A 25 4.72 13.86 -23.30
CA THR A 25 4.15 14.20 -21.99
C THR A 25 2.64 13.95 -21.93
N ALA A 26 1.93 14.15 -23.04
CA ALA A 26 0.51 13.81 -23.15
C ALA A 26 0.26 12.30 -23.01
N HIS A 27 1.11 11.46 -23.64
CA HIS A 27 1.01 10.01 -23.51
C HIS A 27 1.30 9.53 -22.07
N LEU A 28 2.31 10.12 -21.41
CA LEU A 28 2.63 9.81 -20.02
C LEU A 28 1.48 10.19 -19.07
N LEU A 29 0.87 11.36 -19.29
CA LEU A 29 -0.30 11.81 -18.54
C LEU A 29 -1.48 10.85 -18.65
N GLN A 30 -1.82 10.46 -19.88
CA GLN A 30 -2.92 9.55 -20.12
C GLN A 30 -2.67 8.15 -19.53
N SER A 31 -1.40 7.71 -19.51
CA SER A 31 -1.03 6.46 -18.85
C SER A 31 -1.17 6.52 -17.32
N TRP A 32 -0.80 7.66 -16.73
CA TRP A 32 -0.88 7.86 -15.28
C TRP A 32 -2.32 8.01 -14.80
N GLU A 33 -3.16 8.75 -15.52
CA GLU A 33 -4.60 8.86 -15.22
C GLU A 33 -5.27 7.48 -15.20
N ARG A 34 -4.97 6.63 -16.20
CA ARG A 34 -5.44 5.24 -16.21
C ARG A 34 -4.93 4.45 -15.00
N TYR A 35 -3.66 4.60 -14.61
CA TYR A 35 -3.12 3.90 -13.43
C TYR A 35 -3.80 4.32 -12.13
N VAL A 36 -4.09 5.61 -11.98
CA VAL A 36 -4.85 6.12 -10.84
C VAL A 36 -6.23 5.46 -10.81
N GLU A 37 -6.95 5.49 -11.93
CA GLU A 37 -8.30 4.90 -12.02
C GLU A 37 -8.31 3.40 -11.68
N GLU A 38 -7.38 2.62 -12.24
CA GLU A 38 -7.28 1.18 -11.99
C GLU A 38 -7.00 0.87 -10.51
N VAL A 39 -6.06 1.59 -9.88
CA VAL A 39 -5.76 1.37 -8.46
C VAL A 39 -6.91 1.80 -7.56
N GLU A 40 -7.56 2.93 -7.86
CA GLU A 40 -8.74 3.40 -7.15
C GLU A 40 -9.91 2.41 -7.21
N GLU A 41 -10.12 1.77 -8.37
CA GLU A 41 -11.10 0.69 -8.52
C GLU A 41 -10.76 -0.54 -7.68
N ILE A 42 -9.48 -0.95 -7.67
CA ILE A 42 -9.01 -2.10 -6.89
C ILE A 42 -9.27 -1.89 -5.39
N ILE A 43 -8.97 -0.70 -4.87
CA ILE A 43 -9.09 -0.40 -3.43
C ILE A 43 -10.48 0.11 -3.03
N GLY A 44 -11.34 0.44 -4.00
CA GLY A 44 -12.66 1.02 -3.76
C GLY A 44 -12.62 2.40 -3.11
N TYR A 45 -11.60 3.21 -3.42
CA TYR A 45 -11.39 4.55 -2.85
C TYR A 45 -10.98 5.53 -3.95
N LYS A 46 -11.65 6.69 -4.00
CA LYS A 46 -11.30 7.80 -4.90
C LYS A 46 -10.48 8.84 -4.14
N PHE A 47 -9.27 9.11 -4.59
CA PHE A 47 -8.37 10.08 -3.99
C PHE A 47 -8.85 11.50 -4.26
N LYS A 48 -8.85 12.34 -3.22
CA LYS A 48 -9.03 13.80 -3.38
C LYS A 48 -7.77 14.44 -3.92
N ASN A 49 -6.61 13.92 -3.52
CA ASN A 49 -5.29 14.30 -4.00
C ASN A 49 -4.58 13.11 -4.65
N PRO A 50 -4.65 12.96 -5.99
CA PRO A 50 -3.97 11.88 -6.72
C PRO A 50 -2.45 11.87 -6.56
N ASN A 51 -1.83 12.98 -6.12
CA ASN A 51 -0.39 13.03 -5.87
C ASN A 51 0.04 12.13 -4.72
N LEU A 52 -0.85 11.86 -3.75
CA LEU A 52 -0.56 10.91 -2.67
C LEU A 52 -0.44 9.49 -3.22
N LEU A 53 -1.28 9.13 -4.19
CA LEU A 53 -1.19 7.85 -4.88
C LEU A 53 0.08 7.78 -5.74
N TYR A 54 0.42 8.86 -6.44
CA TYR A 54 1.67 8.95 -7.21
C TYR A 54 2.90 8.76 -6.33
N GLN A 55 2.94 9.43 -5.17
CA GLN A 55 4.00 9.27 -4.19
C GLN A 55 4.06 7.82 -3.66
N ALA A 56 2.92 7.22 -3.35
CA ALA A 56 2.85 5.86 -2.80
C ALA A 56 3.42 4.79 -3.74
N PHE A 57 3.38 5.03 -5.05
CA PHE A 57 3.92 4.16 -6.08
C PHE A 57 5.25 4.65 -6.67
N THR A 58 5.99 5.53 -5.97
CA THR A 58 7.30 6.01 -6.44
C THR A 58 8.43 5.54 -5.52
N HIS A 59 9.29 4.66 -6.03
CA HIS A 59 10.46 4.18 -5.29
C HIS A 59 11.57 5.24 -5.25
N SER A 60 12.35 5.28 -4.17
CA SER A 60 13.52 6.19 -3.97
C SER A 60 14.65 6.09 -5.02
N SER A 61 14.52 5.20 -6.01
CA SER A 61 15.45 5.10 -7.14
C SER A 61 15.07 6.08 -8.26
N ILE A 62 13.84 6.60 -8.21
CA ILE A 62 13.39 7.73 -9.00
C ILE A 62 13.72 8.99 -8.19
N GLN A 63 14.89 9.55 -8.45
CA GLN A 63 15.27 10.87 -7.94
C GLN A 63 14.87 11.91 -8.99
N GLU A 64 13.61 12.32 -8.95
CA GLU A 64 13.12 13.47 -9.69
C GLU A 64 12.96 14.61 -8.67
N ASN A 65 13.40 15.83 -9.00
CA ASN A 65 13.45 16.98 -8.08
C ASN A 65 12.08 17.37 -7.46
N CYS A 66 11.03 16.75 -7.96
CA CYS A 66 9.64 17.10 -7.79
C CYS A 66 8.79 16.03 -7.12
N CYS A 67 9.33 14.83 -6.92
CA CYS A 67 8.56 13.71 -6.40
C CYS A 67 9.25 13.10 -5.20
N GLU A 68 8.58 13.14 -4.06
CA GLU A 68 9.00 12.38 -2.88
C GLU A 68 8.84 10.88 -3.13
N SER A 69 9.66 10.07 -2.46
CA SER A 69 9.50 8.62 -2.44
C SER A 69 8.32 8.21 -1.57
N TYR A 70 7.91 6.95 -1.72
CA TYR A 70 6.87 6.31 -0.92
C TYR A 70 7.24 6.19 0.58
N GLU A 71 8.51 6.35 0.96
CA GLU A 71 9.07 5.98 2.27
C GLU A 71 8.43 6.75 3.44
N ARG A 72 8.04 8.02 3.22
CA ARG A 72 7.32 8.81 4.25
C ARG A 72 5.90 8.30 4.46
N LEU A 73 5.24 7.91 3.39
CA LEU A 73 3.89 7.34 3.42
C LEU A 73 3.92 5.92 3.99
N GLU A 74 4.94 5.11 3.67
CA GLU A 74 5.20 3.79 4.27
C GLU A 74 5.31 3.92 5.78
N TYR A 75 6.14 4.85 6.27
CA TYR A 75 6.33 5.09 7.70
C TYR A 75 5.00 5.38 8.44
N VAL A 76 4.14 6.21 7.85
CA VAL A 76 2.81 6.49 8.40
C VAL A 76 1.90 5.26 8.30
N GLY A 77 1.91 4.60 7.14
CA GLY A 77 1.09 3.46 6.81
C GLY A 77 1.32 2.25 7.72
N ASP A 78 2.58 1.92 8.02
CA ASP A 78 2.95 0.85 8.96
C ASP A 78 2.35 1.10 10.35
N SER A 79 2.47 2.34 10.85
CA SER A 79 1.91 2.72 12.16
C SER A 79 0.38 2.62 12.18
N VAL A 80 -0.27 3.10 11.12
CA VAL A 80 -1.74 3.06 10.98
C VAL A 80 -2.23 1.62 10.87
N LEU A 81 -1.60 0.79 10.03
CA LEU A 81 -1.93 -0.61 9.86
C LEU A 81 -1.81 -1.37 11.19
N ASN A 82 -0.69 -1.20 11.91
CA ASN A 82 -0.49 -1.82 13.21
C ASN A 82 -1.55 -1.41 14.23
N LEU A 83 -1.95 -0.14 14.24
CA LEU A 83 -2.98 0.37 15.15
C LEU A 83 -4.36 -0.19 14.81
N LEU A 84 -4.74 -0.21 13.53
CA LEU A 84 -6.01 -0.76 13.07
C LEU A 84 -6.14 -2.24 13.44
N ILE A 85 -5.10 -3.03 13.17
CA ILE A 85 -5.09 -4.46 13.52
C ILE A 85 -5.09 -4.66 15.05
N ALA A 86 -4.35 -3.84 15.81
CA ALA A 86 -4.37 -3.89 17.26
C ALA A 86 -5.76 -3.58 17.85
N LYS A 87 -6.45 -2.56 17.29
CA LYS A 87 -7.83 -2.20 17.66
C LYS A 87 -8.77 -3.39 17.46
N GLU A 88 -8.71 -4.04 16.30
CA GLU A 88 -9.56 -5.21 16.02
C GLU A 88 -9.27 -6.37 16.97
N HIS A 89 -8.00 -6.72 17.20
CA HIS A 89 -7.66 -7.79 18.12
C HIS A 89 -8.11 -7.49 19.56
N TYR A 90 -8.05 -6.23 20.00
CA TYR A 90 -8.51 -5.83 21.32
C TYR A 90 -10.02 -6.10 21.51
N PHE A 91 -10.84 -5.78 20.52
CA PHE A 91 -12.30 -5.99 20.60
C PHE A 91 -12.71 -7.44 20.34
N LEU A 92 -12.03 -8.14 19.43
CA LEU A 92 -12.34 -9.53 19.08
C LEU A 92 -11.88 -10.53 20.15
N HIS A 93 -10.86 -10.18 20.94
CA HIS A 93 -10.25 -11.07 21.90
C HIS A 93 -10.06 -10.43 23.29
N PRO A 94 -11.16 -10.09 23.99
CA PRO A 94 -11.11 -9.38 25.27
C PRO A 94 -10.36 -10.15 26.38
N ASP A 95 -10.30 -11.48 26.27
CA ASP A 95 -9.68 -12.36 27.27
C ASP A 95 -8.20 -12.69 26.97
N LEU A 96 -7.67 -12.26 25.81
CA LEU A 96 -6.27 -12.54 25.47
C LEU A 96 -5.31 -11.61 26.24
N PRO A 97 -4.26 -12.15 26.90
CA PRO A 97 -3.27 -11.32 27.57
C PRO A 97 -2.43 -10.51 26.57
N PRO A 98 -1.85 -9.37 26.98
CA PRO A 98 -1.10 -8.48 26.09
C PRO A 98 0.00 -9.17 25.28
N GLY A 99 0.74 -10.11 25.88
CA GLY A 99 1.79 -10.85 25.18
C GLY A 99 1.27 -11.70 24.01
N LYS A 100 0.06 -12.26 24.12
CA LYS A 100 -0.58 -12.99 23.01
C LYS A 100 -1.11 -12.05 21.94
N LEU A 101 -1.68 -10.91 22.32
CA LEU A 101 -2.12 -9.86 21.38
C LEU A 101 -0.94 -9.33 20.54
N THR A 102 0.23 -9.12 21.15
CA THR A 102 1.45 -8.72 20.42
C THR A 102 1.88 -9.77 19.39
N ARG A 103 1.87 -11.06 19.75
CA ARG A 103 2.18 -12.16 18.82
C ARG A 103 1.15 -12.27 17.71
N LEU A 104 -0.13 -12.13 18.04
CA LEU A 104 -1.23 -12.15 17.07
C LEU A 104 -1.12 -10.97 16.09
N ARG A 105 -0.76 -9.78 16.55
CA ARG A 105 -0.49 -8.63 15.68
C ARG A 105 0.69 -8.89 14.76
N ALA A 106 1.84 -9.31 15.31
CA ALA A 106 3.03 -9.61 14.52
C ALA A 106 2.79 -10.72 13.48
N ALA A 107 1.94 -11.69 13.81
CA ALA A 107 1.57 -12.73 12.87
C ALA A 107 0.63 -12.23 11.77
N ASN A 108 -0.15 -11.16 11.97
CA ASN A 108 -1.08 -10.63 10.97
C ASN A 108 -0.49 -9.50 10.12
N VAL A 109 0.38 -8.68 10.70
CA VAL A 109 1.14 -7.63 10.00
C VAL A 109 2.54 -8.18 9.73
N ASP A 110 2.69 -8.81 8.56
CA ASP A 110 3.91 -9.51 8.13
C ASP A 110 4.25 -9.13 6.69
N THR A 111 5.54 -8.96 6.40
CA THR A 111 6.06 -8.55 5.10
C THR A 111 5.65 -9.50 3.97
N GLU A 112 5.65 -10.81 4.19
CA GLU A 112 5.24 -11.79 3.18
C GLU A 112 3.75 -11.65 2.86
N LYS A 113 2.92 -11.39 3.87
CA LYS A 113 1.48 -11.18 3.68
C LYS A 113 1.18 -9.93 2.89
N LEU A 114 1.85 -8.82 3.22
CA LEU A 114 1.70 -7.56 2.49
C LEU A 114 2.23 -7.71 1.06
N ALA A 115 3.36 -8.39 0.86
CA ALA A 115 3.89 -8.69 -0.47
C ALA A 115 2.92 -9.55 -1.31
N ARG A 116 2.26 -10.54 -0.69
CA ARG A 116 1.21 -11.35 -1.35
C ARG A 116 0.02 -10.51 -1.80
N VAL A 117 -0.39 -9.53 -0.99
CA VAL A 117 -1.44 -8.57 -1.39
C VAL A 117 -0.99 -7.78 -2.61
N ALA A 118 0.23 -7.26 -2.62
CA ALA A 118 0.77 -6.52 -3.76
C ALA A 118 0.87 -7.36 -5.05
N VAL A 119 1.24 -8.64 -4.95
CA VAL A 119 1.25 -9.55 -6.11
C VAL A 119 -0.16 -9.84 -6.60
N LYS A 120 -1.11 -10.10 -5.69
CA LYS A 120 -2.49 -10.45 -6.06
C LYS A 120 -3.16 -9.36 -6.90
N TYR A 121 -2.94 -8.10 -6.55
CA TYR A 121 -3.51 -6.95 -7.27
C TYR A 121 -2.55 -6.34 -8.28
N ASP A 122 -1.43 -7.02 -8.56
CA ASP A 122 -0.43 -6.55 -9.50
C ASP A 122 0.11 -5.14 -9.21
N PHE A 123 0.15 -4.72 -7.95
CA PHE A 123 0.61 -3.38 -7.53
C PHE A 123 2.03 -3.05 -7.99
N HIS A 124 2.86 -4.08 -8.17
CA HIS A 124 4.20 -3.94 -8.74
C HIS A 124 4.23 -3.39 -10.17
N LYS A 125 3.13 -3.48 -10.93
CA LYS A 125 3.02 -2.92 -12.29
C LYS A 125 2.89 -1.40 -12.30
N TYR A 126 2.29 -0.84 -11.25
CA TYR A 126 2.11 0.61 -11.09
C TYR A 126 3.31 1.28 -10.42
N LEU A 127 4.23 0.49 -9.83
CA LEU A 127 5.42 1.00 -9.17
C LEU A 127 6.41 1.61 -10.16
N ARG A 128 6.75 2.86 -9.94
CA ARG A 128 7.82 3.58 -10.65
C ARG A 128 9.15 3.29 -9.97
N HIS A 129 10.06 2.61 -10.67
CA HIS A 129 11.39 2.28 -10.16
C HIS A 129 12.45 2.15 -11.27
N LYS A 130 13.72 2.32 -10.91
CA LYS A 130 14.89 2.02 -11.77
C LYS A 130 15.64 0.74 -11.34
N LYS A 131 15.01 -0.09 -10.51
CA LYS A 131 15.56 -1.39 -10.05
C LYS A 131 15.45 -2.48 -11.14
N PRO A 132 16.55 -2.97 -11.74
CA PRO A 132 16.49 -3.92 -12.86
C PRO A 132 16.08 -5.34 -12.44
N LEU A 133 16.39 -5.75 -11.20
CA LEU A 133 16.11 -7.10 -10.71
C LEU A 133 14.68 -7.29 -10.19
N LEU A 134 13.94 -6.20 -9.96
CA LEU A 134 12.66 -6.28 -9.27
C LEU A 134 11.67 -7.19 -9.99
N LYS A 135 11.62 -7.13 -11.32
CA LYS A 135 10.72 -7.97 -12.11
C LYS A 135 10.97 -9.48 -11.86
N GLY A 136 12.23 -9.91 -11.90
CA GLY A 136 12.60 -11.31 -11.64
C GLY A 136 12.30 -11.72 -10.21
N GLN A 137 12.57 -10.85 -9.23
CA GLN A 137 12.25 -11.10 -7.82
C GLN A 137 10.73 -11.25 -7.59
N VAL A 138 9.91 -10.46 -8.27
CA VAL A 138 8.44 -10.56 -8.18
C VAL A 138 7.95 -11.86 -8.82
N GLU A 139 8.51 -12.26 -9.97
CA GLU A 139 8.16 -13.52 -10.63
C GLU A 139 8.53 -14.74 -9.77
N GLU A 140 9.76 -14.77 -9.24
CA GLU A 140 10.21 -15.82 -8.32
C GLU A 140 9.34 -15.90 -7.07
N PHE A 141 9.03 -14.76 -6.45
CA PHE A 141 8.14 -14.71 -5.30
C PHE A 141 6.74 -15.23 -5.62
N ARG A 142 6.16 -14.79 -6.75
CA ARG A 142 4.85 -15.25 -7.22
C ARG A 142 4.84 -16.76 -7.40
N ASP A 143 5.86 -17.33 -8.03
CA ASP A 143 5.93 -18.77 -8.26
C ASP A 143 6.08 -19.54 -6.93
N ALA A 144 6.89 -19.03 -6.00
CA ALA A 144 7.03 -19.59 -4.65
C ALA A 144 5.72 -19.53 -3.84
N THR A 145 4.85 -18.52 -4.07
CA THR A 145 3.53 -18.45 -3.43
C THR A 145 2.59 -19.60 -3.81
N LEU A 146 2.85 -20.29 -4.93
CA LEU A 146 2.08 -21.46 -5.36
C LEU A 146 2.43 -22.70 -4.51
N GLU A 147 3.69 -22.84 -4.08
CA GLU A 147 4.14 -23.92 -3.21
C GLU A 147 3.64 -23.71 -1.76
N TYR A 148 3.60 -22.45 -1.32
CA TYR A 148 3.14 -22.05 0.01
C TYR A 148 1.90 -21.15 -0.11
N PRO A 149 0.68 -21.71 -0.26
CA PRO A 149 -0.51 -20.92 -0.61
C PRO A 149 -0.98 -19.95 0.49
N LEU A 150 -0.68 -20.25 1.76
CA LEU A 150 -1.09 -19.43 2.90
C LEU A 150 0.03 -18.52 3.41
N HIS A 151 1.18 -19.10 3.72
CA HIS A 151 2.34 -18.41 4.27
C HIS A 151 3.54 -19.38 4.26
N SER A 152 4.75 -18.88 4.03
CA SER A 152 5.96 -19.71 3.99
C SER A 152 6.60 -19.91 5.37
N THR A 153 6.25 -19.08 6.34
CA THR A 153 6.85 -19.06 7.69
C THR A 153 8.36 -18.87 7.68
N GLY A 154 8.85 -18.04 6.75
CA GLY A 154 10.27 -17.70 6.61
C GLY A 154 11.04 -18.59 5.63
N LEU A 155 10.36 -19.44 4.86
CA LEU A 155 10.97 -20.26 3.82
C LEU A 155 11.14 -19.49 2.49
N ILE A 156 10.37 -18.42 2.30
CA ILE A 156 10.46 -17.51 1.16
C ILE A 156 10.93 -16.14 1.67
N ASP A 157 11.81 -15.49 0.91
CA ASP A 157 12.22 -14.10 1.13
C ASP A 157 11.41 -13.16 0.21
N PRO A 158 10.35 -12.50 0.71
CA PRO A 158 9.54 -11.59 -0.11
C PRO A 158 10.31 -10.32 -0.50
N PRO A 159 10.16 -9.81 -1.73
CA PRO A 159 10.74 -8.53 -2.10
C PRO A 159 10.14 -7.42 -1.24
N LYS A 160 10.94 -6.85 -0.33
CA LYS A 160 10.47 -5.89 0.69
C LYS A 160 9.64 -4.74 0.11
N VAL A 161 10.02 -4.22 -1.06
CA VAL A 161 9.31 -3.15 -1.76
C VAL A 161 7.82 -3.44 -1.99
N LEU A 162 7.43 -4.72 -2.11
CA LEU A 162 6.03 -5.10 -2.29
C LEU A 162 5.21 -4.88 -1.01
N ALA A 163 5.81 -5.11 0.16
CA ALA A 163 5.17 -4.77 1.43
C ALA A 163 5.13 -3.25 1.60
N ASP A 164 6.25 -2.58 1.34
CA ASP A 164 6.39 -1.13 1.51
C ASP A 164 5.35 -0.35 0.70
N ILE A 165 5.06 -0.74 -0.56
CA ILE A 165 4.05 -0.05 -1.38
C ILE A 165 2.63 -0.24 -0.86
N VAL A 166 2.33 -1.37 -0.22
CA VAL A 166 1.02 -1.60 0.41
C VAL A 166 0.86 -0.73 1.65
N GLU A 167 1.89 -0.67 2.48
CA GLU A 167 1.93 0.23 3.64
C GLU A 167 1.82 1.68 3.19
N SER A 168 2.58 2.07 2.17
CA SER A 168 2.53 3.40 1.60
C SER A 168 1.16 3.78 1.06
N LEU A 169 0.47 2.85 0.38
CA LEU A 169 -0.90 3.06 -0.08
C LEU A 169 -1.88 3.27 1.09
N ILE A 170 -1.73 2.51 2.18
CA ILE A 170 -2.53 2.70 3.41
C ILE A 170 -2.25 4.09 4.00
N GLY A 171 -0.99 4.50 4.04
CA GLY A 171 -0.58 5.84 4.49
C GLY A 171 -1.17 6.95 3.62
N ALA A 172 -1.15 6.79 2.29
CA ALA A 172 -1.72 7.72 1.34
C ALA A 172 -3.23 7.90 1.57
N VAL A 173 -3.97 6.80 1.69
CA VAL A 173 -5.41 6.83 1.98
C VAL A 173 -5.68 7.51 3.32
N TYR A 174 -4.92 7.17 4.36
CA TYR A 174 -5.06 7.78 5.69
C TYR A 174 -4.87 9.29 5.68
N ILE A 175 -3.90 9.81 4.91
CA ILE A 175 -3.69 11.25 4.78
C ILE A 175 -4.80 11.89 3.94
N ASP A 176 -5.18 11.29 2.82
CA ASP A 176 -6.19 11.82 1.90
C ASP A 176 -7.61 11.88 2.52
N CYS A 177 -7.93 10.89 3.37
CA CYS A 177 -9.19 10.84 4.10
C CYS A 177 -9.21 11.72 5.36
N ASN A 178 -8.19 12.60 5.54
CA ASN A 178 -8.02 13.48 6.70
C ASN A 178 -7.95 12.70 8.02
N PHE A 179 -7.09 11.68 8.06
CA PHE A 179 -6.78 10.86 9.22
C PHE A 179 -7.97 10.04 9.75
N SER A 180 -8.94 9.71 8.88
CA SER A 180 -10.11 8.91 9.25
C SER A 180 -9.77 7.43 9.36
N MET A 181 -9.64 6.93 10.59
CA MET A 181 -9.41 5.51 10.86
C MET A 181 -10.49 4.60 10.27
N ASP A 182 -11.76 5.01 10.32
CA ASP A 182 -12.86 4.19 9.82
C ASP A 182 -12.84 4.06 8.29
N THR A 183 -12.52 5.16 7.59
CA THR A 183 -12.38 5.14 6.13
C THR A 183 -11.17 4.30 5.73
N THR A 184 -10.02 4.51 6.37
CA THR A 184 -8.83 3.70 6.12
C THR A 184 -9.06 2.23 6.40
N TRP A 185 -9.81 1.89 7.46
CA TRP A 185 -10.20 0.52 7.76
C TRP A 185 -11.08 -0.09 6.67
N GLN A 186 -12.08 0.63 6.17
CA GLN A 186 -12.94 0.16 5.08
C GLN A 186 -12.14 -0.13 3.81
N VAL A 187 -11.23 0.77 3.44
CA VAL A 187 -10.36 0.61 2.27
C VAL A 187 -9.40 -0.55 2.46
N LEU A 188 -8.72 -0.62 3.61
CA LEU A 188 -7.88 -1.75 3.98
C LEU A 188 -8.67 -3.05 3.84
N CYS A 189 -9.90 -3.07 4.33
CA CYS A 189 -10.73 -4.26 4.29
C CYS A 189 -11.06 -4.70 2.85
N CYS A 190 -11.31 -3.75 1.95
CA CYS A 190 -11.67 -4.01 0.57
C CYS A 190 -10.63 -4.89 -0.14
N PHE A 191 -9.35 -4.50 -0.05
CA PHE A 191 -8.29 -5.20 -0.77
C PHE A 191 -7.58 -6.26 0.09
N THR A 192 -7.57 -6.18 1.43
CA THR A 192 -6.89 -7.19 2.28
C THR A 192 -7.78 -8.33 2.76
N LEU A 193 -9.10 -8.15 2.95
CA LEU A 193 -9.94 -9.22 3.50
C LEU A 193 -10.24 -10.35 2.52
N ASN A 194 -10.15 -10.08 1.23
CA ASN A 194 -10.19 -11.12 0.19
C ASN A 194 -8.85 -11.89 0.10
N VAL A 195 -7.85 -11.56 0.92
CA VAL A 195 -6.49 -12.10 0.90
C VAL A 195 -6.11 -12.57 2.29
N TYR A 196 -6.71 -13.67 2.74
CA TYR A 196 -6.21 -14.49 3.85
C TYR A 196 -6.16 -13.85 5.26
N ILE A 197 -6.18 -12.53 5.40
CA ILE A 197 -6.09 -11.81 6.66
C ILE A 197 -7.34 -12.05 7.51
N TYR A 198 -8.54 -12.07 6.93
CA TYR A 198 -9.76 -12.36 7.70
C TYR A 198 -9.83 -13.81 8.21
N LEU A 199 -9.36 -14.77 7.41
CA LEU A 199 -9.26 -16.17 7.82
C LEU A 199 -8.23 -16.37 8.94
N TRP A 200 -7.16 -15.57 8.94
CA TRP A 200 -6.07 -15.68 9.91
C TRP A 200 -6.27 -14.86 11.20
N ILE A 201 -6.89 -13.67 11.12
CA ILE A 201 -7.41 -12.93 12.29
C ILE A 201 -8.29 -13.87 13.13
N ASN A 202 -9.14 -14.67 12.48
CA ASN A 202 -10.03 -15.60 13.16
C ASN A 202 -9.42 -16.99 13.46
N SER A 203 -8.41 -17.47 12.71
CA SER A 203 -7.83 -18.82 12.90
C SER A 203 -6.67 -18.89 13.89
N ILE A 204 -5.84 -17.84 14.01
CA ILE A 204 -4.69 -17.89 14.94
C ILE A 204 -5.13 -17.87 16.41
N ALA A 205 -6.28 -17.26 16.73
CA ALA A 205 -6.74 -17.14 18.12
C ALA A 205 -6.85 -18.50 18.85
N ARG A 206 -6.90 -19.62 18.12
CA ARG A 206 -6.91 -20.98 18.69
C ARG A 206 -5.52 -21.60 18.90
N VAL A 207 -4.46 -21.05 18.29
CA VAL A 207 -3.11 -21.64 18.24
C VAL A 207 -2.08 -20.81 19.03
N VAL A 208 -2.36 -19.53 19.34
CA VAL A 208 -1.51 -18.64 20.15
C VAL A 208 -1.99 -18.53 21.59
#